data_AF-A0A7V8WK49-F1
#
_entry.id   AF-A0A7V8WK49-F1
#
_cell.length_a   1.000
_cell.length_b   1.000
_cell.length_c   1.000
_cell.angle_alpha   90.00
_cell.angle_beta   90.00
_cell.angle_gamma   90.00
#
_symmetry.space_group_name_H-M   'P 1'
#
loop_
_entity.id
_entity.type
_entity.pdbx_description
1 polymer ?
#
loop_
_entity_poly.entity_id
_entity_poly.type
_entity_poly.pdbx_seq_one_letter_code
_entity_poly.pdbx_strand_id
1 'polypeptide(L)'
;MTMTNRSPDVAGAFGSLLRFAWWGRVSTEDQQDPTLSLPRQLRNSRAALPPGAVIVAHFYDVESGRRELELRGRSNAHERFDIPIPRDGGIQELLQEAQRADRT
;
A
#
# COMPACT_ATOMS: atom_id res chain seq x y z
N MET A 1 14.64 -44.00 30.45
CA MET A 1 14.49 -42.60 30.87
C MET A 1 14.39 -41.77 29.60
N THR A 2 13.18 -41.59 29.10
CA THR A 2 12.90 -41.04 27.76
C THR A 2 12.94 -39.51 27.85
N MET A 3 13.91 -38.87 27.19
CA MET A 3 13.89 -37.43 26.99
C MET A 3 12.86 -37.11 25.90
N THR A 4 11.67 -36.67 26.33
CA THR A 4 10.68 -36.04 25.45
C THR A 4 11.26 -34.71 24.96
N ASN A 5 11.74 -34.70 23.72
CA ASN A 5 12.04 -33.49 22.97
C ASN A 5 10.77 -32.63 22.91
N ARG A 6 10.71 -31.55 23.67
CA ARG A 6 9.64 -30.56 23.51
C ARG A 6 9.90 -29.85 22.17
N SER A 7 9.19 -30.28 21.14
CA SER A 7 8.93 -29.45 19.97
C SER A 7 8.48 -28.07 20.45
N PRO A 8 9.00 -26.96 19.89
CA PRO A 8 8.43 -25.65 20.19
C PRO A 8 6.97 -25.69 19.74
N ASP A 9 6.09 -25.46 20.70
CA ASP A 9 4.65 -25.34 20.52
C ASP A 9 4.34 -24.46 19.30
N VAL A 10 3.75 -25.08 18.28
CA VAL A 10 3.10 -24.41 17.14
C VAL A 10 1.76 -23.81 17.61
N ALA A 11 1.77 -23.16 18.78
CA ALA A 11 0.59 -22.67 19.49
C ALA A 11 0.74 -21.20 19.90
N GLY A 12 1.38 -20.39 19.04
CA GLY A 12 1.42 -18.93 19.15
C GLY A 12 0.74 -18.17 17.99
N ALA A 13 0.17 -18.87 17.01
CA ALA A 13 -0.19 -18.26 15.72
C ALA A 13 -1.70 -18.24 15.44
N PHE A 14 -2.48 -17.60 16.30
CA PHE A 14 -3.75 -17.02 15.86
C PHE A 14 -3.70 -15.50 16.08
N GLY A 15 -3.62 -14.74 14.98
CA GLY A 15 -4.59 -13.65 14.84
C GLY A 15 -4.14 -12.22 14.57
N SER A 16 -2.86 -11.87 14.40
CA SER A 16 -2.54 -10.51 13.92
C SER A 16 -2.76 -10.45 12.41
N LEU A 17 -3.98 -10.06 12.04
CA LEU A 17 -4.41 -9.75 10.68
C LEU A 17 -3.34 -8.84 10.03
N LEU A 18 -2.62 -9.32 9.01
CA LEU A 18 -1.48 -8.58 8.44
C LEU A 18 -1.99 -7.31 7.77
N ARG A 19 -1.51 -6.15 8.24
CA ARG A 19 -1.97 -4.83 7.79
C ARG A 19 -0.95 -4.26 6.81
N PHE A 20 -1.41 -3.81 5.65
CA PHE A 20 -0.58 -3.21 4.61
C PHE A 20 -1.03 -1.79 4.30
N ALA A 21 -0.06 -0.94 3.97
CA ALA A 21 -0.31 0.27 3.19
C ALA A 21 -0.18 -0.07 1.70
N TRP A 22 -1.03 0.52 0.87
CA TRP A 22 -0.97 0.41 -0.57
C TRP A 22 -0.49 1.71 -1.20
N TRP A 23 0.39 1.61 -2.20
CA TRP A 23 0.79 2.73 -3.03
C TRP A 23 0.54 2.44 -4.51
N GLY A 24 -0.24 3.31 -5.16
CA GLY A 24 -0.51 3.26 -6.59
C GLY A 24 -0.02 4.50 -7.31
N ARG A 25 0.28 4.38 -8.61
CA ARG A 25 0.68 5.53 -9.43
C ARG A 25 0.10 5.50 -10.84
N VAL A 26 -0.19 6.68 -11.37
CA VAL A 26 -0.60 6.87 -12.77
C VAL A 26 0.16 8.04 -13.37
N SER A 27 0.73 7.83 -14.56
CA SER A 27 1.42 8.88 -15.31
C SER A 27 0.42 9.85 -15.93
N THR A 28 0.65 11.14 -15.78
CA THR A 28 -0.11 12.17 -16.52
C THR A 28 0.26 12.23 -18.01
N GLU A 29 1.34 11.58 -18.44
CA GLU A 29 1.86 11.63 -19.81
C GLU A 29 1.28 10.53 -20.71
N ASP A 30 0.83 9.41 -20.13
CA ASP A 30 0.48 8.21 -20.88
C ASP A 30 -1.01 8.14 -21.27
N GLN A 31 -1.74 9.27 -21.20
CA GLN A 31 -3.20 9.37 -21.44
C GLN A 31 -4.02 8.29 -20.69
N GLN A 32 -3.52 7.80 -19.56
CA GLN A 32 -4.22 6.82 -18.75
C GLN A 32 -5.28 7.52 -17.89
N ASP A 33 -6.47 6.92 -17.81
CA ASP A 33 -7.52 7.36 -16.90
C ASP A 33 -7.20 6.92 -15.46
N PRO A 34 -6.90 7.84 -14.52
CA PRO A 34 -6.62 7.47 -13.13
C PRO A 34 -7.81 6.81 -12.42
N THR A 35 -9.04 7.14 -12.82
CA THR A 35 -10.28 6.59 -12.23
C THR A 35 -10.47 5.11 -12.58
N LEU A 36 -9.80 4.62 -13.63
CA LEU A 36 -9.80 3.20 -14.01
C LEU A 36 -8.49 2.49 -13.61
N SER A 37 -7.35 3.18 -13.78
CA SER A 37 -6.04 2.58 -13.57
C SER A 37 -5.74 2.32 -12.09
N LEU A 38 -6.04 3.27 -11.18
CA LEU A 38 -5.78 3.09 -9.75
C LEU A 38 -6.66 2.00 -9.13
N PRO A 39 -7.99 1.91 -9.38
CA PRO A 39 -8.80 0.79 -8.89
C PRO A 39 -8.34 -0.57 -9.38
N ARG A 40 -7.87 -0.66 -10.64
CA ARG A 40 -7.30 -1.89 -11.18
C ARG A 40 -6.00 -2.27 -10.46
N GLN A 41 -5.11 -1.31 -10.20
CA GLN A 41 -3.89 -1.56 -9.42
C GLN A 41 -4.23 -2.04 -8.01
N LEU A 42 -5.13 -1.35 -7.30
CA LEU A 42 -5.56 -1.73 -5.95
C LEU A 42 -6.16 -3.13 -5.89
N ARG A 43 -7.04 -3.47 -6.85
CA ARG A 43 -7.63 -4.80 -6.95
C ARG A 43 -6.55 -5.87 -7.17
N ASN A 44 -5.60 -5.62 -8.05
CA ASN A 44 -4.51 -6.55 -8.31
C ASN A 44 -3.61 -6.74 -7.08
N SER A 45 -3.32 -5.67 -6.35
CA SER A 45 -2.58 -5.76 -5.08
C SER A 45 -3.32 -6.58 -4.04
N ARG A 46 -4.64 -6.37 -3.88
CA ARG A 46 -5.48 -7.18 -2.96
C ARG A 46 -5.43 -8.66 -3.31
N ALA A 47 -5.48 -9.01 -4.59
CA ALA A 47 -5.42 -10.38 -5.06
C ALA A 47 -4.05 -11.05 -4.81
N ALA A 48 -2.98 -10.26 -4.66
CA ALA A 48 -1.63 -10.75 -4.39
C ALA A 48 -1.31 -10.87 -2.89
N LEU A 49 -2.18 -10.38 -2.00
CA LEU A 49 -1.96 -10.47 -0.56
C LEU A 49 -2.15 -11.91 -0.04
N PRO A 50 -1.40 -12.32 1.01
CA PRO A 50 -1.62 -13.60 1.64
C PRO A 50 -3.01 -13.67 2.32
N PRO A 51 -3.56 -14.87 2.55
CA PRO A 51 -4.82 -15.02 3.28
C PRO A 51 -4.78 -14.33 4.64
N GLY A 52 -5.84 -13.59 4.97
CA GLY A 52 -5.95 -12.86 6.24
C GLY A 52 -5.20 -11.52 6.29
N ALA A 53 -4.61 -11.07 5.19
CA ALA A 53 -4.06 -9.72 5.08
C ALA A 53 -5.11 -8.69 4.60
N VAL A 54 -4.96 -7.43 5.02
CA VAL A 54 -5.80 -6.31 4.59
C VAL A 54 -4.98 -5.07 4.30
N ILE A 55 -5.48 -4.25 3.36
CA ILE A 55 -4.97 -2.91 3.11
C ILE A 55 -5.74 -1.94 3.99
N VAL A 56 -5.03 -1.15 4.81
CA VAL A 56 -5.61 -0.22 5.80
C VAL A 56 -5.32 1.24 5.49
N ALA A 57 -4.45 1.51 4.52
CA ALA A 57 -4.10 2.86 4.08
C ALA A 57 -3.82 2.86 2.57
N HIS A 58 -4.19 3.95 1.91
CA HIS A 58 -4.14 4.12 0.46
C HIS A 58 -3.40 5.41 0.11
N PHE A 59 -2.22 5.26 -0.47
CA PHE A 59 -1.41 6.36 -0.97
C PHE A 59 -1.39 6.29 -2.49
N TYR A 60 -1.51 7.43 -3.17
CA TYR A 60 -1.35 7.43 -4.62
C TYR A 60 -1.00 8.78 -5.21
N ASP A 61 -0.33 8.70 -6.37
CA ASP A 61 0.16 9.84 -7.11
C ASP A 61 -0.31 9.80 -8.57
N VAL A 62 -0.83 10.93 -9.03
CA VAL A 62 -1.09 11.21 -10.45
C VAL A 62 -0.05 12.23 -10.90
N GLU A 63 1.01 11.78 -11.55
CA GLU A 63 2.16 12.62 -11.88
C GLU A 63 3.04 12.01 -12.97
N SER A 64 3.81 12.84 -13.69
CA SER A 64 4.69 12.35 -14.74
C SER A 64 5.79 11.40 -14.22
N GLY A 65 6.18 10.44 -15.06
CA GLY A 65 7.19 9.44 -14.74
C GLY A 65 8.62 9.97 -14.63
N ARG A 66 8.89 11.19 -15.11
CA ARG A 66 10.25 11.73 -15.32
C ARG A 66 10.87 12.42 -14.11
N ARG A 67 10.19 12.48 -12.96
CA ARG A 67 10.72 13.13 -11.75
C ARG A 67 11.60 12.17 -10.93
N GLU A 68 12.66 12.67 -10.31
CA GLU A 68 13.43 11.92 -9.31
C GLU A 68 12.56 11.55 -8.10
N LEU A 69 12.85 10.45 -7.41
CA LEU A 69 12.04 9.94 -6.28
C LEU A 69 11.82 10.99 -5.19
N GLU A 70 12.83 11.79 -4.88
CA GLU A 70 12.75 12.87 -3.88
C GLU A 70 11.84 14.04 -4.33
N LEU A 71 11.57 14.15 -5.63
CA LEU A 71 10.71 15.15 -6.26
C LEU A 71 9.31 14.61 -6.58
N ARG A 72 9.06 13.32 -6.35
CA ARG A 72 7.78 12.65 -6.57
C ARG A 72 6.79 12.88 -5.44
N GLY A 73 5.51 12.71 -5.77
CA GLY A 73 4.38 12.82 -4.86
C GLY A 73 3.96 14.24 -4.51
N ARG A 74 4.53 15.25 -5.18
CA ARG A 74 4.21 16.68 -4.95
C ARG A 74 3.18 17.25 -5.93
N SER A 75 2.57 16.39 -6.76
CA SER A 75 1.60 16.81 -7.76
C SER A 75 0.18 16.79 -7.22
N ASN A 76 -0.55 17.88 -7.45
CA ASN A 76 -1.99 17.96 -7.15
C ASN A 76 -2.86 17.48 -8.33
N ALA A 77 -2.30 16.88 -9.38
CA ALA A 77 -3.07 16.49 -10.56
C ALA A 77 -4.19 15.45 -10.26
N HIS A 78 -4.07 14.72 -9.14
CA HIS A 78 -5.10 13.80 -8.67
C HIS A 78 -6.42 14.50 -8.33
N GLU A 79 -6.39 15.78 -7.92
CA GLU A 79 -7.58 16.57 -7.56
C GLU A 79 -8.53 16.82 -8.76
N ARG A 80 -8.07 16.57 -9.98
CA ARG A 80 -8.86 16.75 -11.21
C ARG A 80 -9.78 15.57 -11.52
N PHE A 81 -9.71 14.49 -10.74
CA PHE A 81 -10.38 13.23 -11.03
C PHE A 81 -11.19 12.77 -9.81
N ASP A 82 -12.39 12.25 -10.07
CA ASP A 82 -13.18 11.55 -9.05
C ASP A 82 -12.69 10.10 -8.94
N ILE A 83 -11.56 9.89 -8.25
CA ILE A 83 -10.95 8.58 -8.08
C ILE A 83 -11.66 7.86 -6.92
N PRO A 84 -12.28 6.68 -7.15
CA PRO A 84 -13.07 5.99 -6.13
C PRO A 84 -12.20 5.20 -5.13
N ILE A 85 -11.11 5.81 -4.66
CA ILE A 85 -10.20 5.26 -3.64
C ILE A 85 -9.90 6.39 -2.64
N PRO A 86 -10.10 6.17 -1.33
CA PRO A 86 -9.67 7.11 -0.30
C PRO A 86 -8.18 7.46 -0.45
N ARG A 87 -7.79 8.68 -0.11
CA ARG A 87 -6.39 9.13 -0.22
C ARG A 87 -5.84 9.55 1.14
N ASP A 88 -4.88 8.79 1.63
CA ASP A 88 -4.10 9.11 2.84
C ASP A 88 -2.87 9.97 2.52
N GLY A 89 -2.50 10.09 1.24
CA GLY A 89 -1.40 10.95 0.77
C GLY A 89 -0.75 10.46 -0.52
N GLY A 90 0.42 11.00 -0.84
CA GLY A 90 1.31 10.52 -1.90
C GLY A 90 2.45 9.68 -1.34
N ILE A 91 3.48 9.41 -2.17
CA ILE A 91 4.65 8.64 -1.71
C ILE A 91 5.41 9.28 -0.54
N GLN A 92 5.42 10.61 -0.44
CA GLN A 92 6.14 11.29 0.64
C GLN A 92 5.46 11.05 1.99
N GLU A 93 4.12 11.15 2.04
CA GLU A 93 3.34 10.83 3.23
C GLU A 93 3.45 9.35 3.60
N LEU A 94 3.50 8.45 2.61
CA LEU A 94 3.76 7.03 2.87
C LEU A 94 5.13 6.81 3.51
N LEU A 95 6.18 7.44 3.00
CA LEU A 95 7.54 7.28 3.54
C LEU A 95 7.65 7.86 4.96
N GLN A 96 6.97 8.98 5.24
CA GLN A 96 6.86 9.52 6.60
C GLN A 96 6.10 8.56 7.52
N GLU A 97 5.00 7.98 7.01
CA GLU A 97 4.19 7.03 7.76
C GLU A 97 4.96 5.76 8.10
N ALA A 98 5.77 5.26 7.17
CA ALA A 98 6.60 4.08 7.38
C ALA A 98 7.69 4.27 8.45
N GLN A 99 8.03 5.52 8.81
CA GLN A 99 8.98 5.84 9.88
C GLN A 99 8.32 5.89 11.27
N ARG A 100 6.98 5.89 11.35
CA ARG A 100 6.24 5.95 12.61
C ARG A 100 6.24 4.58 13.31
N ALA A 101 6.82 4.53 14.51
CA ALA A 101 6.94 3.30 15.29
C ALA A 101 5.65 2.89 16.02
N ASP A 102 4.68 3.80 16.14
CA ASP A 102 3.47 3.68 16.96
C ASP A 102 2.24 3.13 16.21
N ARG A 103 2.41 2.68 14.96
CA ARG A 103 1.33 2.19 14.10
C ARG A 103 1.60 0.75 13.63
N THR A 104 1.62 -0.20 14.57
CA THR A 104 1.65 -1.65 14.30
C THR A 104 0.40 -2.35 14.81
#